data_AF-A0A7S2IWN6-F1
#
_entry.id   AF-A0A7S2IWN6-F1
#
_cell.length_a   1.000
_cell.length_b   1.000
_cell.length_c   1.000
_cell.angle_alpha   90.00
_cell.angle_beta   90.00
_cell.angle_gamma   90.00
#
_symmetry.space_group_name_H-M   'P 1'
#
loop_
_entity.id
_entity.type
_entity.pdbx_description
1 polymer ?
#
loop_
_entity_poly.entity_id
_entity_poly.type
_entity_poly.pdbx_seq_one_letter_code
_entity_poly.pdbx_strand_id
1 'polypeptide(L)'
;SAFPASAGRAPALALEPPALAPSAASGSEAEEAGCLLAPRIGLVVRAGRDRTRVCWTVDAKKLQSKDQVIVSPHFDISIGQRPVPFKMMMCPKMVSDRRGGHCFKKAKGVGFVQLKCEAAGSSAQAHIGVTFNVSVGHGPSRGPVVHDFTAEGVAGLPEELRNWDLAKAVDRAQQTLAVELEVLHVNNP
;
A
#
# COMPACT_ATOMS: atom_id res chain seq x y z
N SER A 1 -59.72 60.73 5.46
CA SER A 1 -60.79 60.08 6.24
C SER A 1 -61.53 59.11 5.35
N ALA A 2 -61.19 57.82 5.40
CA ALA A 2 -62.03 56.68 5.00
C ALA A 2 -61.20 55.38 5.09
N PHE A 3 -61.43 54.61 6.15
CA PHE A 3 -61.37 53.14 6.12
C PHE A 3 -62.72 52.69 6.71
N PRO A 4 -63.38 51.72 6.06
CA PRO A 4 -63.66 50.44 6.72
C PRO A 4 -63.46 49.29 5.71
N ALA A 5 -63.47 48.00 6.03
CA ALA A 5 -64.24 47.27 7.03
C ALA A 5 -63.57 45.89 7.25
N SER A 6 -63.67 45.34 8.46
CA SER A 6 -64.42 44.10 8.80
C SER A 6 -63.79 42.79 8.30
N ALA A 7 -63.75 41.66 8.99
CA ALA A 7 -64.01 41.22 10.37
C ALA A 7 -63.59 39.73 10.39
N GLY A 8 -63.44 39.13 11.56
CA GLY A 8 -63.32 37.68 11.74
C GLY A 8 -62.22 37.35 12.74
N ARG A 9 -62.52 37.20 14.03
CA ARG A 9 -63.16 36.06 14.72
C ARG A 9 -62.20 34.85 14.87
N ALA A 10 -61.87 34.64 16.15
CA ALA A 10 -61.21 33.55 16.89
C ALA A 10 -61.45 32.09 16.43
N PRO A 11 -60.88 31.04 17.09
CA PRO A 11 -59.72 30.94 18.01
C PRO A 11 -58.73 29.80 17.66
N ALA A 12 -57.64 29.73 18.45
CA ALA A 12 -56.91 28.56 18.96
C ALA A 12 -56.93 27.24 18.17
N LEU A 13 -55.73 26.76 17.84
CA LEU A 13 -55.28 25.39 18.12
C LEU A 13 -53.75 25.35 18.00
N ALA A 14 -53.09 25.15 19.14
CA ALA A 14 -51.66 24.88 19.20
C ALA A 14 -51.42 23.50 18.57
N LEU A 15 -50.65 23.49 17.48
CA LEU A 15 -50.07 22.29 16.89
C LEU A 15 -48.58 22.29 17.21
N GLU A 16 -48.17 21.36 18.06
CA GLU A 16 -46.76 21.09 18.36
C GLU A 16 -45.99 20.76 17.08
N PRO A 17 -44.74 21.26 16.93
CA PRO A 17 -43.91 20.91 15.79
C PRO A 17 -43.45 19.44 15.89
N PRO A 18 -43.52 18.66 14.80
CA PRO A 18 -42.97 17.32 14.77
C PRO A 18 -41.45 17.37 14.92
N ALA A 19 -40.94 16.55 15.84
CA ALA A 19 -39.54 16.36 16.14
C ALA A 19 -38.69 16.23 14.86
N LEU A 20 -37.72 17.13 14.72
CA LEU A 20 -36.62 16.96 13.77
C LEU A 20 -35.86 15.68 14.12
N ALA A 21 -36.05 14.65 13.31
CA ALA A 21 -35.09 13.56 13.23
C ALA A 21 -33.76 14.13 12.67
N PRO A 22 -32.62 13.94 13.34
CA PRO A 22 -31.33 14.20 12.71
C PRO A 22 -31.14 13.17 11.59
N SER A 23 -31.13 13.68 10.37
CA SER A 23 -30.76 12.97 9.16
C SER A 23 -29.36 12.38 9.31
N ALA A 24 -29.31 11.07 9.13
CA ALA A 24 -28.12 10.27 9.13
C ALA A 24 -27.14 10.67 8.01
N ALA A 25 -25.88 10.26 8.23
CA ALA A 25 -24.79 10.10 7.28
C ALA A 25 -23.97 11.36 6.93
N SER A 26 -22.80 11.46 7.57
CA SER A 26 -21.55 11.19 6.85
C SER A 26 -20.44 10.87 7.85
N GLY A 27 -20.53 9.70 8.46
CA GLY A 27 -19.37 9.07 9.09
C GLY A 27 -18.56 8.40 7.99
N SER A 28 -17.47 9.02 7.57
CA SER A 28 -16.45 8.35 6.75
C SER A 28 -15.20 8.14 7.60
N GLU A 29 -15.33 7.23 8.56
CA GLU A 29 -14.24 6.66 9.35
C GLU A 29 -14.16 5.13 9.13
N ALA A 30 -14.39 4.70 7.89
CA ALA A 30 -14.28 3.30 7.49
C ALA A 30 -13.44 3.16 6.21
N GLU A 31 -12.16 3.49 6.31
CA GLU A 31 -11.11 3.09 5.34
C GLU A 31 -9.79 2.77 6.08
N GLU A 32 -9.89 2.26 7.32
CA GLU A 32 -8.76 1.77 8.13
C GLU A 32 -9.12 0.40 8.73
N ALA A 33 -9.53 -0.54 7.86
CA ALA A 33 -9.76 -1.94 8.27
C ALA A 33 -9.40 -2.90 7.13
N GLY A 34 -8.24 -2.69 6.52
CA GLY A 34 -7.78 -3.43 5.35
C GLY A 34 -6.97 -4.70 5.62
N CYS A 35 -6.90 -5.25 6.84
CA CYS A 35 -6.08 -6.44 7.13
C CYS A 35 -6.66 -7.45 8.16
N LEU A 36 -7.91 -7.34 8.61
CA LEU A 36 -8.44 -8.14 9.75
C LEU A 36 -8.84 -9.60 9.42
N LEU A 37 -8.47 -10.15 8.26
CA LEU A 37 -8.61 -11.59 8.01
C LEU A 37 -7.25 -12.23 8.22
N ALA A 38 -7.23 -13.33 8.98
CA ALA A 38 -6.06 -14.05 9.47
C ALA A 38 -4.82 -13.94 8.55
N PRO A 39 -3.60 -13.79 9.12
CA PRO A 39 -2.37 -13.52 8.38
C PRO A 39 -2.01 -14.70 7.48
N ARG A 40 -2.55 -14.68 6.27
CA ARG A 40 -2.20 -15.66 5.24
C ARG A 40 -0.90 -15.17 4.63
N ILE A 41 0.18 -15.94 4.85
CA ILE A 41 1.38 -15.82 4.05
C ILE A 41 0.95 -15.83 2.59
N GLY A 42 1.35 -14.82 1.82
CA GLY A 42 0.82 -14.62 0.48
C GLY A 42 0.85 -13.17 0.04
N LEU A 43 0.17 -12.90 -1.07
CA LEU A 43 0.15 -11.61 -1.73
C LEU A 43 -1.31 -11.20 -1.98
N VAL A 44 -1.63 -9.95 -1.69
CA VAL A 44 -2.92 -9.34 -1.96
C VAL A 44 -2.68 -8.08 -2.79
N VAL A 45 -3.37 -7.97 -3.92
CA VAL A 45 -3.33 -6.79 -4.79
C VAL A 45 -4.68 -6.08 -4.71
N ARG A 46 -4.64 -4.77 -4.50
CA ARG A 46 -5.81 -3.89 -4.49
C ARG A 46 -5.58 -2.76 -5.48
N ALA A 47 -6.17 -2.90 -6.66
CA ALA A 47 -6.14 -1.87 -7.68
C ALA A 47 -7.20 -0.80 -7.37
N GLY A 48 -6.79 0.46 -7.38
CA GLY A 48 -7.65 1.65 -7.32
C GLY A 48 -7.54 2.47 -8.60
N ARG A 49 -8.23 3.62 -8.64
CA ARG A 49 -8.21 4.52 -9.80
C ARG A 49 -6.84 5.19 -9.95
N ASP A 50 -6.36 5.77 -8.87
CA ASP A 50 -5.16 6.61 -8.78
C ASP A 50 -3.94 5.85 -8.24
N ARG A 51 -4.13 4.66 -7.67
CA ARG A 51 -3.05 3.87 -7.08
C ARG A 51 -3.36 2.39 -7.06
N THR A 52 -2.30 1.57 -7.03
CA THR A 52 -2.38 0.13 -6.76
C THR A 52 -1.61 -0.21 -5.50
N ARG A 53 -2.24 -0.89 -4.55
CA ARG A 53 -1.60 -1.37 -3.32
C ARG A 53 -1.36 -2.86 -3.39
N VAL A 54 -0.14 -3.28 -3.08
CA VAL A 54 0.28 -4.67 -3.04
C VAL A 54 0.80 -4.98 -1.64
N CYS A 55 0.08 -5.82 -0.90
CA CYS A 55 0.46 -6.27 0.42
C CYS A 55 1.05 -7.68 0.33
N TRP A 56 2.30 -7.84 0.74
CA TRP A 56 3.01 -9.11 0.73
C TRP A 56 3.37 -9.54 2.15
N THR A 57 2.81 -10.67 2.58
CA THR A 57 3.01 -11.23 3.92
C THR A 57 3.95 -12.42 3.86
N VAL A 58 5.03 -12.35 4.64
CA VAL A 58 6.11 -13.34 4.69
C VAL A 58 6.16 -13.99 6.07
N ASP A 59 6.46 -15.29 6.14
CA ASP A 59 6.76 -15.98 7.40
C ASP A 59 8.05 -15.41 8.02
N ALA A 60 7.99 -15.00 9.28
CA ALA A 60 9.14 -14.44 10.00
C ALA A 60 10.33 -15.41 10.09
N LYS A 61 10.12 -16.72 10.02
CA LYS A 61 11.19 -17.73 10.02
C LYS A 61 12.12 -17.59 8.82
N LYS A 62 11.63 -17.06 7.69
CA LYS A 62 12.45 -16.79 6.50
C LYS A 62 13.52 -15.73 6.76
N LEU A 63 13.30 -14.80 7.70
CA LEU A 63 14.29 -13.81 8.12
C LEU A 63 15.43 -14.42 8.96
N GLN A 64 15.33 -15.69 9.36
CA GLN A 64 16.35 -16.41 10.09
C GLN A 64 17.04 -17.48 9.23
N SER A 65 16.63 -17.62 7.97
CA SER A 65 17.16 -18.61 7.05
C SER A 65 18.52 -18.20 6.48
N LYS A 66 19.14 -19.12 5.74
CA LYS A 66 20.37 -18.86 4.98
C LYS A 66 20.08 -18.27 3.60
N ASP A 67 18.82 -17.94 3.31
CA ASP A 67 18.42 -17.39 2.02
C ASP A 67 19.06 -16.01 1.83
N GLN A 68 19.34 -15.71 0.56
CA GLN A 68 19.97 -14.46 0.13
C GLN A 68 18.96 -13.49 -0.48
N VAL A 69 17.77 -14.00 -0.81
CA VAL A 69 16.64 -13.25 -1.30
C VAL A 69 15.38 -14.02 -0.95
N ILE A 70 14.33 -13.31 -0.56
CA ILE A 70 12.98 -13.85 -0.48
C ILE A 70 12.19 -13.14 -1.56
N VAL A 71 11.42 -13.89 -2.35
CA VAL A 71 10.69 -13.34 -3.50
C VAL A 71 9.19 -13.51 -3.30
N SER A 72 8.41 -12.49 -3.67
CA SER A 72 6.95 -12.57 -3.64
C SER A 72 6.41 -13.52 -4.70
N PRO A 73 5.15 -13.97 -4.56
CA PRO A 73 4.37 -14.42 -5.71
C PRO A 73 4.39 -13.36 -6.82
N HIS A 74 4.14 -13.79 -8.05
CA HIS A 74 3.99 -12.87 -9.18
C HIS A 74 2.74 -12.00 -8.99
N PHE A 75 2.78 -10.78 -9.52
CA PHE A 75 1.62 -9.91 -9.64
C PHE A 75 1.77 -8.95 -10.80
N ASP A 76 0.65 -8.45 -11.30
CA ASP A 76 0.62 -7.49 -12.38
C ASP A 76 0.30 -6.09 -11.86
N ILE A 77 1.01 -5.09 -12.37
CA ILE A 77 0.68 -3.68 -12.20
C ILE A 77 0.18 -3.17 -13.55
N SER A 78 -0.98 -2.51 -13.56
CA SER A 78 -1.51 -1.87 -14.77
C SER A 78 -0.74 -0.58 -15.06
N ILE A 79 -0.04 -0.54 -16.19
CA ILE A 79 0.66 0.65 -16.69
C ILE A 79 -0.05 1.08 -17.97
N GLY A 80 -0.82 2.17 -17.88
CA GLY A 80 -1.81 2.52 -18.89
C GLY A 80 -2.88 1.42 -19.00
N GLN A 81 -3.04 0.84 -20.19
CA GLN A 81 -3.98 -0.26 -20.46
C GLN A 81 -3.31 -1.65 -20.48
N ARG A 82 -2.06 -1.75 -20.02
CA ARG A 82 -1.28 -2.99 -20.11
C ARG A 82 -0.95 -3.53 -18.72
N PRO A 83 -1.30 -4.78 -18.39
CA PRO A 83 -0.76 -5.44 -17.21
C PRO A 83 0.72 -5.75 -17.46
N VAL A 84 1.58 -5.35 -16.54
CA VAL A 84 3.02 -5.61 -16.58
C VAL A 84 3.40 -6.47 -15.37
N PRO A 85 4.13 -7.58 -15.56
CA PRO A 85 4.44 -8.52 -14.49
C PRO A 85 5.59 -8.03 -13.60
N PHE A 86 5.39 -8.11 -12.29
CA PHE A 86 6.34 -7.73 -11.25
C PHE A 86 6.48 -8.77 -10.14
N LYS A 87 7.61 -8.67 -9.42
CA LYS A 87 7.87 -9.34 -8.15
C LYS A 87 8.53 -8.38 -7.16
N MET A 88 8.19 -8.51 -5.89
CA MET A 88 8.96 -7.91 -4.80
C MET A 88 10.05 -8.88 -4.37
N MET A 89 11.23 -8.33 -4.07
CA MET A 89 12.38 -9.05 -3.57
C MET A 89 12.79 -8.42 -2.25
N MET A 90 12.79 -9.21 -1.19
CA MET A 90 13.38 -8.83 0.08
C MET A 90 14.81 -9.37 0.11
N CYS A 91 15.76 -8.51 0.41
CA CYS A 91 17.19 -8.81 0.40
C CYS A 91 17.80 -8.47 1.77
N PRO A 92 18.69 -9.31 2.31
CA PRO A 92 19.40 -9.01 3.54
C PRO A 92 20.45 -7.91 3.31
N LYS A 93 20.70 -7.07 4.32
CA LYS A 93 21.81 -6.12 4.26
C LYS A 93 23.12 -6.90 4.24
N MET A 94 24.00 -6.57 3.29
CA MET A 94 25.33 -7.17 3.23
C MET A 94 26.14 -6.76 4.47
N VAL A 95 26.65 -7.76 5.21
CA VAL A 95 27.45 -7.55 6.43
C VAL A 95 28.94 -7.80 6.18
N SER A 96 29.28 -8.54 5.12
CA SER A 96 30.66 -8.78 4.70
C SER A 96 30.73 -9.22 3.24
N ASP A 97 31.81 -8.89 2.55
CA ASP A 97 32.08 -9.37 1.18
C ASP A 97 32.55 -10.85 1.14
N ARG A 98 32.79 -11.46 2.30
CA ARG A 98 33.16 -12.88 2.40
C ARG A 98 31.98 -13.78 2.02
N ARG A 99 32.28 -14.98 1.53
CA ARG A 99 31.28 -15.99 1.12
C ARG A 99 30.18 -16.17 2.18
N GLY A 100 28.94 -15.91 1.79
CA GLY A 100 27.75 -15.99 2.64
C GLY A 100 27.55 -14.82 3.60
N GLY A 101 28.13 -13.64 3.35
CA GLY A 101 27.87 -12.40 4.12
C GLY A 101 26.55 -11.68 3.80
N HIS A 102 25.80 -12.22 2.85
CA HIS A 102 24.57 -11.66 2.28
C HIS A 102 23.36 -12.60 2.51
N CYS A 103 23.26 -13.22 3.70
CA CYS A 103 22.09 -14.01 4.08
C CYS A 103 21.35 -13.39 5.27
N PHE A 104 20.04 -13.63 5.37
CA PHE A 104 19.19 -13.06 6.42
C PHE A 104 19.67 -13.39 7.83
N LYS A 105 20.14 -14.62 8.06
CA LYS A 105 20.75 -15.02 9.34
C LYS A 105 21.93 -14.15 9.75
N LYS A 106 22.80 -13.74 8.82
CA LYS A 106 23.96 -12.90 9.12
C LYS A 106 23.65 -11.41 9.19
N ALA A 107 22.64 -10.97 8.45
CA ALA A 107 22.19 -9.58 8.46
C ALA A 107 21.48 -9.15 9.76
N LYS A 108 21.28 -10.10 10.70
CA LYS A 108 20.67 -9.85 12.03
C LYS A 108 19.32 -9.14 11.92
N GLY A 109 18.54 -9.49 10.90
CA GLY A 109 17.23 -8.90 10.67
C GLY A 109 17.25 -7.55 9.97
N VAL A 110 18.38 -7.05 9.48
CA VAL A 110 18.43 -5.83 8.65
C VAL A 110 18.36 -6.21 7.17
N GLY A 111 17.54 -5.52 6.39
CA GLY A 111 17.41 -5.77 4.96
C GLY A 111 16.72 -4.65 4.21
N PHE A 112 16.52 -4.87 2.92
CA PHE A 112 15.91 -3.92 2.00
C PHE A 112 14.94 -4.64 1.06
N VAL A 113 14.05 -3.86 0.44
CA VAL A 113 13.05 -4.34 -0.51
C VAL A 113 13.36 -3.73 -1.87
N GLN A 114 13.23 -4.56 -2.91
CA GLN A 114 13.34 -4.16 -4.30
C GLN A 114 12.09 -4.61 -5.06
N LEU A 115 11.73 -3.84 -6.07
CA LEU A 115 10.71 -4.17 -7.06
C LEU A 115 11.41 -4.61 -8.34
N LYS A 116 11.02 -5.75 -8.90
CA LYS A 116 11.55 -6.28 -10.15
C LYS A 116 10.44 -6.39 -11.19
N CYS A 117 10.68 -5.82 -12.36
CA CYS A 117 9.88 -6.02 -13.56
C CYS A 117 10.36 -7.29 -14.28
N GLU A 118 9.44 -8.20 -14.61
CA GLU A 118 9.76 -9.42 -15.36
C GLU A 118 9.67 -9.22 -16.89
N ALA A 119 9.15 -8.08 -17.33
CA ALA A 119 9.07 -7.68 -18.74
C ALA A 119 10.18 -6.69 -19.17
N ALA A 120 11.19 -6.47 -18.33
CA ALA A 120 12.30 -5.59 -18.69
C ALA A 120 13.16 -6.22 -19.79
N GLY A 121 13.58 -5.42 -20.78
CA GLY A 121 14.47 -5.86 -21.86
C GLY A 121 13.82 -6.64 -23.01
N SER A 122 12.50 -6.87 -23.01
CA SER A 122 11.81 -7.39 -24.19
C SER A 122 11.61 -6.28 -25.23
N SER A 123 12.02 -6.54 -26.47
CA SER A 123 12.06 -5.58 -27.59
C SER A 123 10.70 -5.00 -28.02
N ALA A 124 9.60 -5.45 -27.41
CA ALA A 124 8.23 -5.06 -27.75
C ALA A 124 7.57 -4.11 -26.72
N GLN A 125 8.25 -3.73 -25.63
CA GLN A 125 7.62 -2.95 -24.56
C GLN A 125 7.74 -1.44 -24.77
N ALA A 126 6.61 -0.74 -24.61
CA ALA A 126 6.57 0.70 -24.39
C ALA A 126 7.20 1.08 -23.03
N HIS A 127 7.52 2.36 -22.83
CA HIS A 127 8.09 2.91 -21.60
C HIS A 127 7.36 2.41 -20.32
N ILE A 128 8.11 1.84 -19.37
CA ILE A 128 7.60 1.23 -18.14
C ILE A 128 7.98 2.11 -16.94
N GLY A 129 7.48 3.35 -16.95
CA GLY A 129 7.64 4.29 -15.84
C GLY A 129 6.70 3.98 -14.68
N VAL A 130 7.26 3.79 -13.48
CA VAL A 130 6.50 3.51 -12.26
C VAL A 130 6.95 4.47 -11.15
N THR A 131 5.98 5.03 -10.43
CA THR A 131 6.23 5.78 -9.20
C THR A 131 5.68 5.00 -8.02
N PHE A 132 6.48 4.70 -7.00
CA PHE A 132 6.04 3.85 -5.90
C PHE A 132 6.62 4.22 -4.54
N ASN A 133 5.89 3.85 -3.49
CA ASN A 133 6.30 3.89 -2.09
C ASN A 133 6.38 2.47 -1.52
N VAL A 134 7.21 2.28 -0.48
CA VAL A 134 7.36 1.01 0.22
C VAL A 134 7.25 1.21 1.72
N SER A 135 6.43 0.42 2.40
CA SER A 135 6.38 0.32 3.85
C SER A 135 6.62 -1.13 4.31
N VAL A 136 7.10 -1.30 5.54
CA VAL A 136 7.42 -2.61 6.12
C VAL A 136 6.91 -2.68 7.55
N GLY A 137 6.11 -3.69 7.85
CA GLY A 137 5.38 -3.83 9.11
C GLY A 137 4.48 -2.62 9.37
N HIS A 138 4.49 -2.10 10.59
CA HIS A 138 3.83 -0.85 10.97
C HIS A 138 4.73 0.40 10.81
N GLY A 139 5.82 0.28 10.04
CA GLY A 139 6.74 1.39 9.80
C GLY A 139 6.16 2.44 8.85
N PRO A 140 6.77 3.65 8.82
CA PRO A 140 6.37 4.69 7.88
C PRO A 140 6.65 4.24 6.44
N SER A 141 5.76 4.65 5.53
CA SER A 141 5.97 4.53 4.09
C SER A 141 7.16 5.38 3.66
N ARG A 142 8.04 4.84 2.81
CA ARG A 142 9.22 5.51 2.27
C ARG A 142 9.11 5.60 0.75
N GLY A 143 9.43 6.76 0.20
CA GLY A 143 9.24 7.10 -1.21
C GLY A 143 8.75 8.55 -1.36
N PRO A 144 8.29 8.95 -2.55
CA PRO A 144 8.14 8.13 -3.75
C PRO A 144 9.47 7.91 -4.50
N VAL A 145 9.63 6.74 -5.09
CA VAL A 145 10.69 6.42 -6.06
C VAL A 145 10.10 6.43 -7.46
N VAL A 146 10.68 7.21 -8.36
CA VAL A 146 10.36 7.22 -9.78
C VAL A 146 11.41 6.39 -10.51
N HIS A 147 10.98 5.35 -11.23
CA HIS A 147 11.89 4.47 -11.96
C HIS A 147 11.30 4.05 -13.31
N ASP A 148 12.15 3.99 -14.33
CA ASP A 148 11.81 3.41 -15.63
C ASP A 148 12.39 1.98 -15.76
N PHE A 149 11.49 1.00 -15.73
CA PHE A 149 11.84 -0.41 -15.82
C PHE A 149 12.18 -0.89 -17.23
N THR A 150 12.08 -0.04 -18.25
CA THR A 150 12.48 -0.38 -19.62
C THR A 150 14.00 -0.58 -19.73
N ALA A 151 14.79 0.28 -19.07
CA ALA A 151 16.25 0.20 -19.09
C ALA A 151 16.80 -0.72 -17.98
N GLU A 152 16.29 -0.58 -16.75
CA GLU A 152 16.72 -1.38 -15.60
C GLU A 152 15.54 -2.11 -14.97
N GLY A 153 15.52 -3.43 -15.07
CA GLY A 153 14.40 -4.25 -14.60
C GLY A 153 14.25 -4.36 -13.08
N VAL A 154 15.07 -3.69 -12.28
CA VAL A 154 15.01 -3.73 -10.81
C VAL A 154 15.16 -2.32 -10.25
N ALA A 155 14.30 -1.95 -9.31
CA ALA A 155 14.37 -0.71 -8.57
C ALA A 155 14.26 -0.96 -7.06
N GLY A 156 14.78 -0.04 -6.26
CA GLY A 156 14.61 -0.06 -4.82
C GLY A 156 14.61 1.37 -4.27
N LEU A 157 14.50 1.50 -2.96
CA LEU A 157 14.68 2.82 -2.33
C LEU A 157 16.14 3.31 -2.44
N PRO A 158 16.36 4.63 -2.37
CA PRO A 158 17.69 5.22 -2.24
C PRO A 158 18.47 4.64 -1.05
N GLU A 159 19.80 4.67 -1.11
CA GLU A 159 20.67 3.99 -0.14
C GLU A 159 20.45 4.42 1.32
N GLU A 160 20.16 5.70 1.53
CA GLU A 160 19.86 6.29 2.84
C GLU A 160 18.54 5.76 3.44
N LEU A 161 17.57 5.38 2.59
CA LEU A 161 16.23 4.94 2.98
C LEU A 161 16.01 3.44 2.77
N ARG A 162 16.93 2.72 2.12
CA ARG A 162 16.69 1.31 1.73
C ARG A 162 16.70 0.32 2.87
N ASN A 163 17.37 0.62 3.98
CA ASN A 163 17.57 -0.36 5.04
C ASN A 163 16.44 -0.26 6.10
N TRP A 164 15.81 -1.39 6.39
CA TRP A 164 14.88 -1.57 7.50
C TRP A 164 15.41 -2.61 8.49
N ASP A 165 15.02 -2.44 9.75
CA ASP A 165 15.13 -3.48 10.78
C ASP A 165 13.89 -4.39 10.65
N LEU A 166 14.00 -5.37 9.75
CA LEU A 166 12.94 -6.35 9.45
C LEU A 166 12.58 -7.16 10.69
N ALA A 167 13.54 -7.46 11.57
CA ALA A 167 13.28 -8.19 12.81
C ALA A 167 12.39 -7.41 13.79
N LYS A 168 12.54 -6.07 13.85
CA LYS A 168 11.63 -5.21 14.62
C LYS A 168 10.26 -5.04 13.98
N ALA A 169 10.17 -5.16 12.67
CA ALA A 169 8.93 -5.02 11.92
C ALA A 169 8.06 -6.30 11.91
N VAL A 170 8.56 -7.42 12.43
CA VAL A 170 7.79 -8.67 12.57
C VAL A 170 6.64 -8.48 13.56
N ASP A 171 5.43 -8.84 13.13
CA ASP A 171 4.31 -9.09 14.03
C ASP A 171 4.58 -10.39 14.80
N ARG A 172 4.82 -10.25 16.11
CA ARG A 172 5.13 -11.39 16.98
C ARG A 172 3.92 -12.28 17.27
N ALA A 173 2.71 -11.73 17.25
CA ALA A 173 1.50 -12.52 17.47
C ALA A 173 1.24 -13.44 16.27
N GLN A 174 1.49 -12.93 15.07
CA GLN A 174 1.24 -13.63 13.82
C GLN A 174 2.46 -14.40 13.29
N GLN A 175 3.66 -14.11 13.80
CA GLN A 175 4.94 -14.60 13.28
C GLN A 175 5.11 -14.30 11.79
N THR A 176 4.68 -13.11 11.37
CA THR A 176 4.71 -12.66 9.97
C THR A 176 5.34 -11.26 9.85
N LEU A 177 5.81 -10.96 8.64
CA LEU A 177 6.25 -9.63 8.24
C LEU A 177 5.45 -9.21 7.00
N ALA A 178 4.77 -8.08 7.09
CA ALA A 178 4.08 -7.48 5.96
C ALA A 178 4.99 -6.46 5.26
N VAL A 179 4.98 -6.45 3.94
CA VAL A 179 5.57 -5.41 3.08
C VAL A 179 4.45 -4.85 2.23
N GLU A 180 4.28 -3.54 2.23
CA GLU A 180 3.32 -2.87 1.36
C GLU A 180 4.06 -2.07 0.30
N LEU A 181 3.65 -2.28 -0.95
CA LEU A 181 4.05 -1.50 -2.10
C LEU A 181 2.84 -0.70 -2.56
N GLU A 182 2.97 0.62 -2.62
CA GLU A 182 1.94 1.50 -3.16
C GLU A 182 2.46 2.12 -4.46
N VAL A 183 1.84 1.78 -5.57
CA VAL A 183 2.15 2.32 -6.90
C VAL A 183 1.18 3.44 -7.23
N LEU A 184 1.70 4.61 -7.58
CA LEU A 184 0.91 5.76 -8.00
C LEU A 184 0.68 5.72 -9.51
N HIS A 185 -0.57 5.78 -9.94
CA HIS A 185 -0.92 5.92 -11.34
C HIS A 185 -0.87 7.41 -11.71
N VAL A 186 0.02 7.77 -12.63
CA VAL A 186 0.03 9.12 -13.20
C VAL A 186 -1.15 9.20 -14.16
N ASN A 187 -2.24 9.81 -13.71
CA ASN A 187 -3.36 10.14 -14.58
C ASN A 187 -2.89 11.21 -15.55
N ASN A 188 -2.58 10.83 -16.80
CA ASN A 188 -2.42 11.79 -17.86
C ASN A 188 -3.84 12.22 -18.31
N PRO A 189 -4.24 13.48 -18.14
CA PRO A 189 -5.58 13.96 -18.52
C PRO A 189 -5.84 13.86 -20.03
#